data_AF-A0A2U9AY17-F1
#
_entry.id   AF-A0A2U9AY17-F1
#
_cell.length_a   1.000
_cell.length_b   1.000
_cell.length_c   1.000
_cell.angle_alpha   90.00
_cell.angle_beta   90.00
_cell.angle_gamma   90.00
#
_symmetry.space_group_name_H-M   'P 1'
#
loop_
_entity.id
_entity.type
_entity.pdbx_description
1 polymer ?
#
loop_
_entity_poly.entity_id
_entity_poly.type
_entity_poly.pdbx_seq_one_letter_code
_entity_poly.pdbx_strand_id
1 'polypeptide(L)'
;MNRTWALFKAHPYISNVLGYTTLFASADVIQQSVLGGTRAAGSSPEGSTGIDWCQTTRVATVGFCFHANFNYHWLRWLERMLPGGGVRAVAGKVVVDQLVAAPLTISAFYIGLSLLENREDPLEDWRHKFWTSYKGVDIRHNKDRKVHRKEPKSQDIYLRLLVKLYRFLARRANAPFNKVVLRRLFMSRTNRPPISISRLIRKMRMPGRENRIAVVVGTVTDDVRIQDIPKLKICALRVTDGARRRVLKAGGQVMTFDQLALASPKGQGTVLLSGPRKGREVYRHFGKAPGTPHSHTKPYIRSKGRKFERARGRRASRGYKN
;
A
#
# COMPACT_ATOMS: atom_id res chain seq x y z
N MET A 1 45.08 6.35 11.21
CA MET A 1 44.48 5.34 10.31
C MET A 1 44.75 3.97 10.93
N ASN A 2 43.71 3.28 11.40
CA ASN A 2 43.83 2.26 12.45
C ASN A 2 44.64 1.03 12.02
N ARG A 3 45.51 0.53 12.90
CA ARG A 3 46.37 -0.68 12.68
C ARG A 3 45.57 -1.89 12.19
N THR A 4 44.31 -2.01 12.60
CA THR A 4 43.36 -3.04 12.14
C THR A 4 43.07 -2.96 10.65
N TRP A 5 42.94 -1.76 10.08
CA TRP A 5 42.72 -1.56 8.65
C TRP A 5 43.96 -1.88 7.81
N ALA A 6 45.15 -1.61 8.34
CA ALA A 6 46.41 -1.98 7.70
C ALA A 6 46.60 -3.51 7.63
N LEU A 7 46.28 -4.23 8.71
CA LEU A 7 46.28 -5.70 8.74
C LEU A 7 45.26 -6.32 7.79
N PHE A 8 44.07 -5.73 7.72
CA PHE A 8 43.00 -6.16 6.82
C PHE A 8 43.41 -6.02 5.34
N LYS A 9 44.14 -4.95 5.00
CA LYS A 9 44.68 -4.72 3.65
C LYS A 9 45.86 -5.64 3.32
N ALA A 10 46.65 -6.03 4.32
CA ALA A 10 47.81 -6.91 4.17
C ALA A 10 47.42 -8.37 3.88
N HIS A 11 46.26 -8.85 4.36
CA HIS A 11 45.82 -10.24 4.22
C HIS A 11 44.44 -10.34 3.54
N PRO A 12 44.35 -10.07 2.22
CA PRO A 12 43.08 -9.99 1.50
C PRO A 12 42.31 -11.32 1.46
N TYR A 13 42.99 -12.47 1.52
CA TYR A 13 42.33 -13.77 1.59
C TYR A 13 41.59 -13.97 2.91
N ILE A 14 42.30 -13.81 4.04
CA ILE A 14 41.76 -14.00 5.39
C ILE A 14 40.60 -13.02 5.64
N SER A 15 40.79 -11.78 5.21
CA SER A 15 39.78 -10.72 5.25
C SER A 15 38.49 -11.11 4.50
N ASN A 16 38.61 -11.62 3.27
CA ASN A 16 37.44 -12.06 2.49
C ASN A 16 36.77 -13.28 3.10
N VAL A 17 37.54 -14.27 3.56
CA VAL A 17 36.99 -15.50 4.16
C VAL A 17 36.18 -15.17 5.42
N LEU A 18 36.74 -14.36 6.33
CA LEU A 18 36.03 -13.88 7.51
C LEU A 18 34.78 -13.06 7.14
N GLY A 19 34.87 -12.22 6.09
CA GLY A 19 33.74 -11.46 5.58
C GLY A 19 32.59 -12.35 5.07
N TYR A 20 32.89 -13.35 4.24
CA TYR A 20 31.87 -14.27 3.73
C TYR A 20 31.24 -15.12 4.84
N THR A 21 32.03 -15.67 5.77
CA THR A 21 31.50 -16.46 6.88
C THR A 21 30.56 -15.64 7.77
N THR A 22 30.92 -14.39 8.07
CA THR A 22 30.07 -13.49 8.88
C THR A 22 28.80 -13.09 8.13
N LEU A 23 28.86 -12.89 6.81
CA LEU A 23 27.68 -12.64 5.97
C LEU A 23 26.70 -13.82 5.97
N PHE A 24 27.19 -15.05 5.83
CA PHE A 24 26.34 -16.25 5.86
C PHE A 24 25.68 -16.46 7.22
N ALA A 25 26.44 -16.33 8.31
CA ALA A 25 25.90 -16.44 9.66
C ALA A 25 24.86 -15.35 9.97
N SER A 26 25.13 -14.10 9.59
CA SER A 26 24.18 -13.00 9.81
C SER A 26 22.93 -13.11 8.95
N ALA A 27 23.04 -13.59 7.70
CA ALA A 27 21.89 -13.84 6.84
C ALA A 27 20.94 -14.89 7.43
N ASP A 28 21.48 -16.00 7.98
CA ASP A 28 20.68 -17.03 8.64
C ASP A 28 20.00 -16.49 9.91
N VAL A 29 20.71 -15.73 10.74
CA VAL A 29 20.11 -15.06 11.92
C VAL A 29 18.95 -14.14 11.52
N ILE A 30 19.14 -13.34 10.47
CA ILE A 30 18.07 -12.47 9.94
C ILE A 30 16.89 -13.31 9.44
N GLN A 31 17.16 -14.36 8.66
CA GLN A 31 16.13 -15.25 8.15
C GLN A 31 15.32 -15.91 9.27
N GLN A 32 15.99 -16.41 10.31
CA GLN A 32 15.36 -16.98 11.48
C GLN A 32 14.52 -15.93 12.23
N SER A 33 14.99 -14.68 12.34
CA SER A 33 14.24 -13.59 12.98
C SER A 33 12.97 -13.19 12.22
N VAL A 34 13.01 -13.22 10.87
CA VAL A 34 11.89 -12.83 10.00
C VAL A 34 10.88 -13.98 9.85
N LEU A 35 11.34 -15.20 9.65
CA LEU A 35 10.49 -16.38 9.46
C LEU A 35 10.01 -17.00 10.78
N GLY A 36 10.74 -16.78 11.88
CA GLY A 36 10.28 -17.11 13.24
C GLY A 36 9.00 -16.39 13.64
N GLY A 37 8.67 -15.27 12.97
CA GLY A 37 7.37 -14.60 13.10
C GLY A 37 6.25 -15.19 12.23
N THR A 38 6.53 -16.14 11.33
CA THR A 38 5.60 -16.56 10.26
C THR A 38 5.37 -18.09 10.16
N ARG A 39 5.97 -18.92 11.03
CA ARG A 39 5.59 -20.34 11.14
C ARG A 39 4.34 -20.51 12.02
N ALA A 40 3.20 -20.68 11.34
CA ALA A 40 1.94 -21.39 11.66
C ALA A 40 1.66 -21.72 13.15
N ALA A 41 0.54 -21.34 13.78
CA ALA A 41 -0.84 -21.64 13.39
C ALA A 41 -1.01 -23.06 12.79
N GLY A 42 -0.57 -24.11 13.49
CA GLY A 42 -0.90 -25.49 13.11
C GLY A 42 0.17 -26.55 13.37
N SER A 43 0.78 -26.59 14.55
CA SER A 43 1.43 -27.79 15.12
C SER A 43 1.78 -27.53 16.59
N SER A 44 1.70 -28.56 17.42
CA SER A 44 1.74 -28.55 18.89
C SER A 44 2.96 -27.82 19.52
N PRO A 45 2.83 -27.35 20.78
CA PRO A 45 3.75 -26.41 21.39
C PRO A 45 4.78 -27.13 22.26
N GLU A 46 6.03 -27.22 21.82
CA GLU A 46 7.19 -27.44 22.70
C GLU A 46 8.48 -27.15 21.93
N GLY A 47 9.30 -26.20 22.43
CA GLY A 47 10.65 -25.94 21.91
C GLY A 47 10.90 -24.55 21.29
N SER A 48 11.36 -23.62 22.14
CA SER A 48 12.12 -22.39 21.85
C SER A 48 11.67 -21.43 20.73
N THR A 49 11.04 -20.32 21.13
CA THR A 49 10.93 -19.06 20.38
C THR A 49 12.26 -18.29 20.31
N GLY A 50 13.37 -18.99 20.01
CA GLY A 50 14.73 -18.45 20.02
C GLY A 50 15.48 -18.70 18.71
N ILE A 51 16.56 -17.95 18.48
CA ILE A 51 17.49 -18.18 17.37
C ILE A 51 18.19 -19.53 17.59
N ASP A 52 18.15 -20.40 16.58
CA ASP A 52 18.89 -21.66 16.55
C ASP A 52 20.35 -21.39 16.18
N TRP A 53 21.18 -21.33 17.22
CA TRP A 53 22.62 -21.16 17.12
C TRP A 53 23.33 -22.39 16.53
N CYS A 54 22.76 -23.59 16.67
CA CYS A 54 23.30 -24.81 16.07
C CYS A 54 23.16 -24.74 14.54
N GLN A 55 21.98 -24.37 14.05
CA GLN A 55 21.76 -24.09 12.63
C GLN A 55 22.69 -22.98 12.11
N THR A 56 22.79 -21.87 12.84
CA THR A 56 23.67 -20.75 12.45
C THR A 56 25.14 -21.19 12.35
N THR A 57 25.59 -22.06 13.26
CA THR A 57 26.95 -22.61 13.26
C THR A 57 27.17 -23.53 12.06
N ARG A 58 26.21 -24.38 11.70
CA ARG A 58 26.30 -25.23 10.49
C ARG A 58 26.39 -24.40 9.21
N VAL A 59 25.57 -23.35 9.10
CA VAL A 59 25.61 -22.40 7.97
C VAL A 59 26.94 -21.66 7.90
N ALA A 60 27.47 -21.22 9.05
CA ALA A 60 28.79 -20.59 9.13
C ALA A 60 29.91 -21.55 8.70
N THR A 61 29.85 -22.82 9.09
CA THR A 61 30.80 -23.86 8.70
C THR A 61 30.79 -24.10 7.19
N VAL A 62 29.61 -24.22 6.57
CA VAL A 62 29.49 -24.35 5.10
C VAL A 62 30.01 -23.08 4.39
N GLY A 63 29.69 -21.91 4.94
CA GLY A 63 30.18 -20.62 4.48
C GLY A 63 31.71 -20.51 4.51
N PHE A 64 32.33 -20.95 5.61
CA PHE A 64 33.78 -20.93 5.80
C PHE A 64 34.52 -21.97 4.96
N CYS A 65 34.07 -23.22 4.97
CA CYS A 65 34.77 -24.33 4.33
C CYS A 65 34.70 -24.26 2.80
N PHE A 66 33.55 -23.90 2.24
CA PHE A 66 33.35 -23.91 0.79
C PHE A 66 33.15 -22.52 0.19
N HIS A 67 32.10 -21.81 0.58
CA HIS A 67 31.67 -20.59 -0.15
C HIS A 67 32.70 -19.47 -0.11
N ALA A 68 33.34 -19.24 1.04
CA ALA A 68 34.37 -18.23 1.21
C ALA A 68 35.59 -18.46 0.30
N ASN A 69 36.09 -19.70 0.29
CA ASN A 69 37.26 -20.08 -0.50
C ASN A 69 36.92 -20.11 -1.99
N PHE A 70 35.78 -20.71 -2.35
CA PHE A 70 35.30 -20.78 -3.72
C PHE A 70 35.12 -19.38 -4.32
N ASN A 71 34.39 -18.47 -3.66
CA ASN A 71 34.15 -17.12 -4.18
C ASN A 71 35.44 -16.32 -4.35
N TYR A 72 36.39 -16.40 -3.41
CA TYR A 72 37.64 -15.67 -3.51
C TYR A 72 38.46 -16.08 -4.74
N HIS A 73 38.57 -17.38 -5.00
CA HIS A 73 39.30 -17.89 -6.17
C HIS A 73 38.50 -17.69 -7.47
N TRP A 74 37.18 -17.89 -7.42
CA TRP A 74 36.28 -17.75 -8.55
C TRP A 74 36.25 -16.32 -9.10
N LEU A 75 36.07 -15.31 -8.25
CA LEU A 75 36.05 -13.90 -8.68
C LEU A 75 37.36 -13.47 -9.32
N ARG A 76 38.50 -13.92 -8.76
CA ARG A 76 39.84 -13.66 -9.33
C ARG A 76 40.06 -14.39 -10.65
N TRP A 77 39.51 -15.57 -10.82
CA TRP A 77 39.57 -16.30 -12.09
C TRP A 77 38.70 -15.63 -13.15
N LEU A 78 37.50 -15.20 -12.77
CA LEU A 78 36.54 -14.52 -13.62
C LEU A 78 37.02 -13.12 -14.06
N GLU A 79 37.77 -12.41 -13.22
CA GLU A 79 38.48 -11.19 -13.61
C GLU A 79 39.64 -11.41 -14.59
N ARG A 80 40.34 -12.55 -14.50
CA ARG A 80 41.39 -12.93 -15.47
C ARG A 80 40.82 -13.34 -16.82
N MET A 81 39.70 -14.06 -16.82
CA MET A 81 39.05 -14.53 -18.04
C MET A 81 38.34 -13.41 -18.80
N LEU A 82 37.69 -12.49 -18.09
CA LEU A 82 36.96 -11.35 -18.67
C LEU A 82 37.50 -10.03 -18.10
N PRO A 83 38.67 -9.56 -18.56
CA PRO A 83 39.25 -8.32 -18.06
C PRO A 83 38.40 -7.10 -18.48
N GLY A 84 38.34 -6.10 -17.59
CA GLY A 84 37.65 -4.84 -17.83
C GLY A 84 36.25 -4.72 -17.21
N GLY A 85 35.79 -3.47 -17.11
CA GLY A 85 34.51 -3.08 -16.48
C GLY A 85 33.42 -2.66 -17.46
N GLY A 86 33.61 -2.87 -18.77
CA GLY A 86 32.62 -2.51 -19.78
C GLY A 86 31.35 -3.36 -19.68
N VAL A 87 30.21 -2.82 -20.13
CA VAL A 87 28.89 -3.49 -20.03
C VAL A 87 28.89 -4.90 -20.62
N ARG A 88 29.62 -5.15 -21.72
CA ARG A 88 29.77 -6.48 -22.33
C ARG A 88 30.55 -7.46 -21.45
N ALA A 89 31.66 -7.01 -20.87
CA ALA A 89 32.48 -7.83 -19.97
C ALA A 89 31.71 -8.16 -18.69
N VAL A 90 30.99 -7.19 -18.12
CA VAL A 90 30.13 -7.41 -16.95
C VAL A 90 28.96 -8.36 -17.26
N ALA A 91 28.30 -8.22 -18.41
CA ALA A 91 27.25 -9.14 -18.82
C ALA A 91 27.78 -10.57 -19.00
N GLY A 92 28.94 -10.74 -19.63
CA GLY A 92 29.59 -12.05 -19.77
C GLY A 92 29.92 -12.67 -18.41
N LYS A 93 30.43 -11.88 -17.46
CA LYS A 93 30.69 -12.30 -16.07
C LYS A 93 29.42 -12.83 -15.40
N VAL A 94 28.31 -12.09 -15.50
CA VAL A 94 27.02 -12.50 -14.91
C VAL A 94 26.51 -13.79 -15.53
N VAL A 95 26.66 -13.99 -16.85
CA VAL A 95 26.24 -15.23 -17.51
C VAL A 95 27.08 -16.43 -17.03
N VAL A 96 28.40 -16.29 -16.97
CA VAL A 96 29.30 -17.37 -16.49
C VAL A 96 29.02 -17.68 -15.02
N ASP A 97 28.78 -16.66 -14.20
CA ASP A 97 28.45 -16.82 -12.79
C ASP A 97 27.11 -17.55 -12.60
N GLN A 98 26.08 -17.18 -13.36
CA GLN A 98 24.74 -17.78 -13.27
C GLN A 98 24.69 -19.22 -13.79
N LEU A 99 25.53 -19.58 -14.77
CA LEU A 99 25.55 -20.93 -15.36
C LEU A 99 26.48 -21.90 -14.66
N VAL A 100 27.55 -21.41 -14.01
CA VAL A 100 28.60 -22.27 -13.43
C VAL A 100 28.66 -22.11 -11.91
N ALA A 101 28.91 -20.92 -11.40
CA ALA A 101 29.04 -20.72 -9.95
C ALA A 101 27.72 -20.86 -9.20
N ALA A 102 26.61 -20.35 -9.72
CA ALA A 102 25.32 -20.42 -9.03
C ALA A 102 24.86 -21.87 -8.83
N PRO A 103 24.87 -22.78 -9.83
CA PRO A 103 24.57 -24.20 -9.61
C PRO A 103 25.52 -24.87 -8.61
N LEU A 104 26.82 -24.62 -8.70
CA LEU A 104 27.83 -25.23 -7.83
C LEU A 104 27.67 -24.79 -6.37
N THR A 105 27.46 -23.50 -6.15
CA THR A 105 27.27 -22.94 -4.80
C THR A 105 25.95 -23.36 -4.18
N ILE A 106 24.84 -23.36 -4.92
CA ILE A 106 23.55 -23.87 -4.43
C ILE A 106 23.67 -25.36 -4.08
N SER A 107 24.38 -26.14 -4.88
CA SER A 107 24.58 -27.57 -4.64
C SER A 107 25.42 -27.83 -3.40
N ALA A 108 26.56 -27.17 -3.27
CA ALA A 108 27.43 -27.30 -2.11
C ALA A 108 26.77 -26.82 -0.81
N PHE A 109 25.90 -25.80 -0.90
CA PHE A 109 25.15 -25.31 0.25
C PHE A 109 24.18 -26.37 0.79
N TYR A 110 23.32 -26.92 -0.07
CA TYR A 110 22.34 -27.92 0.37
C TYR A 110 23.00 -29.24 0.80
N ILE A 111 23.97 -29.74 0.03
CA ILE A 111 24.67 -30.99 0.36
C ILE A 111 25.47 -30.83 1.65
N GLY A 112 26.20 -29.72 1.81
CA GLY A 112 26.98 -29.42 3.00
C GLY A 112 26.12 -29.29 4.26
N LEU A 113 24.95 -28.68 4.13
CA LEU A 113 24.01 -28.57 5.26
C LEU A 113 23.41 -29.92 5.62
N SER A 114 22.97 -30.73 4.64
CA SER A 114 22.39 -32.06 4.88
C SER A 114 23.40 -33.03 5.50
N LEU A 115 24.70 -32.91 5.16
CA LEU A 115 25.78 -33.65 5.82
C LEU A 115 25.98 -33.24 7.29
N LEU A 116 25.97 -31.93 7.58
CA LEU A 116 26.10 -31.43 8.95
C LEU A 116 24.85 -31.65 9.82
N GLU A 117 23.70 -31.87 9.20
CA GLU A 117 22.46 -32.30 9.84
C GLU A 117 22.37 -33.82 10.06
N ASN A 118 23.36 -34.59 9.58
CA ASN A 118 23.42 -36.05 9.68
C ASN A 118 22.16 -36.75 9.12
N ARG A 119 21.70 -36.31 7.94
CA ARG A 119 20.57 -36.93 7.22
C ARG A 119 20.98 -38.26 6.60
N GLU A 120 20.07 -39.23 6.56
CA GLU A 120 20.29 -40.54 5.93
C GLU A 120 20.59 -40.42 4.42
N ASP A 121 19.92 -39.49 3.73
CA ASP A 121 20.16 -39.18 2.31
C ASP A 121 20.54 -37.69 2.09
N PRO A 122 21.84 -37.37 1.93
CA PRO A 122 22.31 -35.98 1.73
C PRO A 122 21.87 -35.32 0.42
N LEU A 123 21.37 -36.09 -0.55
CA LEU A 123 20.98 -35.60 -1.88
C LEU A 123 19.47 -35.32 -2.01
N GLU A 124 18.65 -35.76 -1.06
CA GLU A 124 17.20 -35.61 -1.12
C GLU A 124 16.80 -34.13 -1.11
N ASP A 125 17.34 -33.37 -0.15
CA ASP A 125 17.13 -31.92 -0.02
C ASP A 125 17.59 -31.15 -1.26
N TRP A 126 18.73 -31.56 -1.83
CA TRP A 126 19.26 -30.95 -3.04
C TRP A 126 18.29 -31.13 -4.22
N ARG A 127 17.81 -32.36 -4.48
CA ARG A 127 16.90 -32.63 -5.61
C ARG A 127 15.61 -31.81 -5.54
N HIS A 128 15.07 -31.61 -4.34
CA HIS A 128 13.83 -30.87 -4.13
C HIS A 128 14.02 -29.34 -4.16
N LYS A 129 15.09 -28.82 -3.55
CA LYS A 129 15.29 -27.37 -3.36
C LYS A 129 16.13 -26.71 -4.44
N PHE A 130 16.96 -27.48 -5.16
CA PHE A 130 17.84 -26.95 -6.20
C PHE A 130 17.06 -26.21 -7.28
N TRP A 131 16.05 -26.83 -7.88
CA TRP A 131 15.28 -26.21 -8.97
C TRP A 131 14.49 -24.99 -8.52
N THR A 132 13.95 -24.99 -7.30
CA THR A 132 13.22 -23.86 -6.71
C THR A 132 14.13 -22.67 -6.41
N SER A 133 15.39 -22.95 -6.05
CA SER A 133 16.39 -21.91 -5.74
C SER A 133 17.10 -21.40 -7.00
N TYR A 134 17.28 -22.27 -7.98
CA TYR A 134 17.93 -21.96 -9.25
C TYR A 134 16.98 -21.24 -10.23
N LYS A 135 15.69 -21.63 -10.27
CA LYS A 135 14.66 -20.88 -11.00
C LYS A 135 14.18 -19.75 -10.10
N GLY A 136 14.54 -18.51 -10.41
CA GLY A 136 13.99 -17.34 -9.73
C GLY A 136 12.46 -17.39 -9.66
N VAL A 137 11.88 -16.92 -8.54
CA VAL A 137 10.43 -17.01 -8.33
C VAL A 137 9.72 -16.03 -9.26
N ASP A 138 9.04 -16.56 -10.30
CA ASP A 138 8.27 -15.76 -11.25
C ASP A 138 6.95 -15.29 -10.60
N ILE A 139 7.04 -14.17 -9.86
CA ILE A 139 5.88 -13.51 -9.25
C ILE A 139 5.61 -12.20 -9.98
N ARG A 140 4.33 -11.94 -10.25
CA ARG A 140 3.86 -10.66 -10.79
C ARG A 140 3.79 -9.59 -9.68
N HIS A 141 4.87 -8.86 -9.49
CA HIS A 141 4.98 -7.79 -8.48
C HIS A 141 4.26 -6.47 -8.84
N ASN A 142 3.58 -6.40 -9.98
CA ASN A 142 3.04 -5.14 -10.52
C ASN A 142 1.93 -4.49 -9.67
N LYS A 143 1.31 -5.23 -8.75
CA LYS A 143 0.18 -4.77 -7.92
C LYS A 143 0.41 -4.91 -6.41
N ASP A 144 1.65 -5.13 -5.99
CA ASP A 144 1.99 -5.27 -4.57
C ASP A 144 1.77 -3.96 -3.83
N ARG A 145 2.21 -2.86 -4.45
CA ARG A 145 1.98 -1.51 -3.93
C ARG A 145 0.50 -1.12 -4.05
N LYS A 146 -0.23 -1.19 -2.93
CA LYS A 146 -1.62 -0.73 -2.86
C LYS A 146 -1.71 0.79 -2.82
N VAL A 147 -2.40 1.38 -3.79
CA VAL A 147 -2.59 2.83 -3.90
C VAL A 147 -3.79 3.28 -3.05
N HIS A 148 -3.53 3.66 -1.79
CA HIS A 148 -4.52 4.28 -0.92
C HIS A 148 -3.86 5.31 0.00
N ARG A 149 -4.63 6.26 0.51
CA ARG A 149 -4.13 7.28 1.44
C ARG A 149 -4.09 6.74 2.86
N LYS A 150 -2.94 6.85 3.51
CA LYS A 150 -2.73 6.51 4.93
C LYS A 150 -2.83 7.74 5.86
N GLU A 151 -2.80 8.94 5.27
CA GLU A 151 -2.86 10.23 5.97
C GLU A 151 -3.47 11.32 5.06
N PRO A 152 -3.94 12.45 5.61
CA PRO A 152 -4.38 13.57 4.79
C PRO A 152 -3.18 14.28 4.15
N LYS A 153 -3.27 14.61 2.85
CA LYS A 153 -2.25 15.46 2.17
C LYS A 153 -2.23 16.91 2.69
N SER A 154 -3.31 17.35 3.36
CA SER A 154 -3.42 18.70 3.90
C SER A 154 -2.47 18.93 5.09
N GLN A 155 -1.93 20.14 5.19
CA GLN A 155 -1.12 20.59 6.33
C GLN A 155 -1.96 21.27 7.44
N ASP A 156 -3.27 21.41 7.25
CA ASP A 156 -4.20 21.95 8.25
C ASP A 156 -4.10 21.18 9.58
N ILE A 157 -3.73 21.91 10.64
CA ILE A 157 -3.47 21.39 11.97
C ILE A 157 -4.75 20.81 12.59
N TYR A 158 -5.89 21.48 12.43
CA TYR A 158 -7.16 21.03 12.99
C TYR A 158 -7.59 19.69 12.38
N LEU A 159 -7.42 19.53 11.07
CA LEU A 159 -7.69 18.26 10.39
C LEU A 159 -6.75 17.15 10.88
N ARG A 160 -5.48 17.46 11.14
CA ARG A 160 -4.50 16.50 11.67
C ARG A 160 -4.81 16.09 13.12
N LEU A 161 -5.28 17.00 13.96
CA LEU A 161 -5.74 16.70 15.32
C LEU A 161 -6.95 15.76 15.28
N LEU A 162 -7.95 16.04 14.44
CA LEU A 162 -9.09 15.13 14.25
C LEU A 162 -8.66 13.76 13.73
N VAL A 163 -7.68 13.70 12.83
CA VAL A 163 -7.10 12.44 12.35
C VAL A 163 -6.42 11.67 13.48
N LYS A 164 -5.65 12.32 14.36
CA LYS A 164 -5.04 11.67 15.53
C LYS A 164 -6.12 11.07 16.44
N LEU A 165 -7.16 11.83 16.74
CA LEU A 165 -8.32 11.37 17.53
C LEU A 165 -8.99 10.14 16.89
N TYR A 166 -9.38 10.22 15.63
CA TYR A 166 -10.07 9.11 14.96
C TYR A 166 -9.15 7.92 14.65
N ARG A 167 -7.82 8.11 14.57
CA ARG A 167 -6.85 7.02 14.49
C ARG A 167 -6.78 6.25 15.80
N PHE A 168 -6.84 6.94 16.94
CA PHE A 168 -6.96 6.31 18.26
C PHE A 168 -8.28 5.54 18.39
N LEU A 169 -9.42 6.18 18.09
CA LEU A 169 -10.74 5.57 18.19
C LEU A 169 -10.93 4.37 17.24
N ALA A 170 -10.42 4.46 16.00
CA ALA A 170 -10.53 3.36 15.04
C ALA A 170 -9.72 2.12 15.45
N ARG A 171 -8.65 2.30 16.23
CA ARG A 171 -7.83 1.20 16.76
C ARG A 171 -8.42 0.62 18.04
N ARG A 172 -8.94 1.44 18.96
CA ARG A 172 -9.34 1.02 20.31
C ARG A 172 -10.82 0.66 20.47
N ALA A 173 -11.73 1.32 19.75
CA ALA A 173 -13.18 1.17 19.99
C ALA A 173 -13.83 -0.01 19.23
N ASN A 174 -13.09 -0.68 18.35
CA ASN A 174 -13.56 -1.74 17.44
C ASN A 174 -14.86 -1.44 16.66
N ALA A 175 -15.15 -0.16 16.39
CA ALA A 175 -16.33 0.26 15.63
C ALA A 175 -16.00 0.49 14.14
N PRO A 176 -16.71 -0.12 13.18
CA PRO A 176 -16.47 0.10 11.75
C PRO A 176 -16.71 1.56 11.33
N PHE A 177 -17.60 2.26 12.02
CA PHE A 177 -17.88 3.68 11.84
C PHE A 177 -16.59 4.52 11.88
N ASN A 178 -15.77 4.36 12.92
CA ASN A 178 -14.54 5.13 13.11
C ASN A 178 -13.53 4.87 11.99
N LYS A 179 -13.42 3.61 11.54
CA LYS A 179 -12.56 3.24 10.38
C LYS A 179 -13.04 3.92 9.09
N VAL A 180 -14.35 4.14 8.91
CA VAL A 180 -14.88 4.85 7.75
C VAL A 180 -14.66 6.36 7.87
N VAL A 181 -14.90 6.96 9.04
CA VAL A 181 -14.67 8.39 9.28
C VAL A 181 -13.19 8.73 9.06
N LEU A 182 -12.27 7.96 9.64
CA LEU A 182 -10.83 8.12 9.45
C LEU A 182 -10.41 8.10 7.97
N ARG A 183 -10.88 7.08 7.22
CA ARG A 183 -10.63 6.99 5.77
C ARG A 183 -11.18 8.20 5.01
N ARG A 184 -12.33 8.74 5.42
CA ARG A 184 -12.92 9.94 4.81
C ARG A 184 -12.16 11.21 5.16
N LEU A 185 -11.57 11.34 6.36
CA LEU A 185 -10.71 12.48 6.71
C LEU A 185 -9.47 12.57 5.79
N PHE A 186 -8.95 11.43 5.31
CA PHE A 186 -7.83 11.39 4.35
C PHE A 186 -8.19 11.80 2.92
N MET A 187 -9.48 11.78 2.57
CA MET A 187 -9.94 12.04 1.20
C MET A 187 -9.65 13.49 0.76
N SER A 188 -9.39 13.67 -0.53
CA SER A 188 -9.29 15.00 -1.15
C SER A 188 -10.62 15.74 -1.10
N ARG A 189 -10.59 17.07 -1.28
CA ARG A 189 -11.80 17.90 -1.39
C ARG A 189 -12.74 17.41 -2.50
N THR A 190 -12.20 17.00 -3.64
CA THR A 190 -12.98 16.43 -4.76
C THR A 190 -13.74 15.16 -4.40
N ASN A 191 -13.19 14.34 -3.50
CA ASN A 191 -13.79 13.09 -3.02
C ASN A 191 -14.66 13.28 -1.76
N ARG A 192 -14.68 14.50 -1.19
CA ARG A 192 -15.57 14.96 -0.13
C ARG A 192 -16.49 16.08 -0.64
N PRO A 193 -17.40 15.77 -1.59
CA PRO A 193 -18.30 16.77 -2.14
C PRO A 193 -19.19 17.37 -1.06
N PRO A 194 -19.56 18.67 -1.17
CA PRO A 194 -20.52 19.28 -0.28
C PRO A 194 -21.88 18.58 -0.37
N ILE A 195 -22.66 18.64 0.71
CA ILE A 195 -24.04 18.13 0.75
C ILE A 195 -24.99 19.28 1.09
N SER A 196 -26.06 19.42 0.31
CA SER A 196 -27.11 20.39 0.58
C SER A 196 -28.01 19.95 1.74
N ILE A 197 -28.56 20.91 2.49
CA ILE A 197 -29.57 20.64 3.52
C ILE A 197 -30.74 19.85 2.94
N SER A 198 -31.20 20.18 1.74
CA SER A 198 -32.28 19.46 1.04
C SER A 198 -32.04 17.98 0.88
N ARG A 199 -30.83 17.61 0.46
CA ARG A 199 -30.43 16.22 0.31
C ARG A 199 -30.32 15.53 1.67
N LEU A 200 -29.85 16.25 2.68
CA LEU A 200 -29.75 15.74 4.05
C LEU A 200 -31.16 15.43 4.60
N ILE A 201 -32.11 16.37 4.52
CA ILE A 201 -33.52 16.18 4.92
C ILE A 201 -34.11 14.93 4.25
N ARG A 202 -33.98 14.80 2.92
CA ARG A 202 -34.49 13.63 2.19
C ARG A 202 -33.89 12.31 2.65
N LYS A 203 -32.62 12.31 3.10
CA LYS A 203 -31.95 11.10 3.60
C LYS A 203 -32.26 10.80 5.07
N MET A 204 -32.62 11.81 5.85
CA MET A 204 -33.04 11.65 7.25
C MET A 204 -34.52 11.27 7.36
N ARG A 205 -35.37 11.66 6.41
CA ARG A 205 -36.80 11.25 6.34
C ARG A 205 -37.01 9.77 5.97
N MET A 206 -35.96 9.02 5.65
CA MET A 206 -36.08 7.58 5.39
C MET A 206 -36.47 6.85 6.69
N PRO A 207 -37.32 5.81 6.63
CA PRO A 207 -37.83 5.14 7.82
C PRO A 207 -36.69 4.56 8.68
N GLY A 208 -36.86 4.62 10.01
CA GLY A 208 -35.89 4.10 10.99
C GLY A 208 -34.69 5.00 11.26
N ARG A 209 -34.75 6.27 10.83
CA ARG A 209 -33.70 7.29 11.04
C ARG A 209 -34.17 8.49 11.86
N GLU A 210 -35.31 8.39 12.52
CA GLU A 210 -35.75 9.42 13.47
C GLU A 210 -34.69 9.61 14.57
N ASN A 211 -34.54 10.85 15.05
CA ASN A 211 -33.65 11.22 16.16
C ASN A 211 -32.16 10.88 16.00
N ARG A 212 -31.73 10.42 14.82
CA ARG A 212 -30.32 10.11 14.54
C ARG A 212 -29.52 11.36 14.17
N ILE A 213 -28.21 11.29 14.40
CA ILE A 213 -27.28 12.37 14.05
C ILE A 213 -26.82 12.18 12.60
N ALA A 214 -27.04 13.18 11.75
CA ALA A 214 -26.52 13.20 10.39
C ALA A 214 -25.04 13.55 10.38
N VAL A 215 -24.16 12.60 10.01
CA VAL A 215 -22.71 12.78 10.01
C VAL A 215 -22.19 12.96 8.60
N VAL A 216 -21.49 14.07 8.35
CA VAL A 216 -20.94 14.42 7.04
C VAL A 216 -19.47 14.81 7.17
N VAL A 217 -18.57 13.97 6.67
CA VAL A 217 -17.14 14.32 6.56
C VAL A 217 -16.94 15.23 5.33
N GLY A 218 -17.32 16.50 5.45
CA GLY A 218 -17.32 17.48 4.37
C GLY A 218 -18.02 18.77 4.76
N THR A 219 -18.46 19.53 3.76
CA THR A 219 -19.18 20.79 3.95
C THR A 219 -20.69 20.58 3.80
N VAL A 220 -21.47 21.13 4.72
CA VAL A 220 -22.93 21.25 4.57
C VAL A 220 -23.27 22.64 4.04
N THR A 221 -24.00 22.69 2.94
CA THR A 221 -24.36 23.91 2.21
C THR A 221 -25.86 24.20 2.29
N ASP A 222 -26.23 25.47 2.24
CA ASP A 222 -27.63 25.89 2.21
C ASP A 222 -28.32 25.52 0.89
N ASP A 223 -29.65 25.43 0.91
CA ASP A 223 -30.50 25.26 -0.27
C ASP A 223 -31.73 26.16 -0.15
N VAL A 224 -31.72 27.26 -0.90
CA VAL A 224 -32.74 28.32 -0.86
C VAL A 224 -34.11 27.81 -1.37
N ARG A 225 -34.14 26.71 -2.14
CA ARG A 225 -35.37 26.15 -2.71
C ARG A 225 -36.29 25.49 -1.69
N ILE A 226 -35.74 25.12 -0.53
CA ILE A 226 -36.55 24.59 0.58
C ILE A 226 -36.84 25.75 1.51
N GLN A 227 -38.06 25.82 2.03
CA GLN A 227 -38.46 26.82 3.02
C GLN A 227 -38.38 26.20 4.43
N ASP A 228 -39.09 25.09 4.65
CA ASP A 228 -39.17 24.42 5.94
C ASP A 228 -38.02 23.44 6.18
N ILE A 229 -37.36 23.62 7.32
CA ILE A 229 -36.29 22.72 7.78
C ILE A 229 -36.77 22.03 9.05
N PRO A 230 -36.80 20.68 9.10
CA PRO A 230 -37.11 19.96 10.32
C PRO A 230 -35.95 20.09 11.33
N LYS A 231 -36.23 19.82 12.60
CA LYS A 231 -35.22 19.75 13.65
C LYS A 231 -34.20 18.66 13.34
N LEU A 232 -32.94 19.05 13.09
CA LEU A 232 -31.86 18.16 12.68
C LEU A 232 -30.66 18.25 13.61
N LYS A 233 -30.05 17.11 13.95
CA LYS A 233 -28.73 17.04 14.58
C LYS A 233 -27.69 16.72 13.50
N ILE A 234 -26.75 17.63 13.25
CA ILE A 234 -25.79 17.55 12.15
C ILE A 234 -24.38 17.62 12.71
N CYS A 235 -23.51 16.67 12.34
CA CYS A 235 -22.08 16.74 12.55
C CYS A 235 -21.36 16.93 11.21
N ALA A 236 -20.54 17.97 11.06
CA ALA A 236 -19.80 18.22 9.84
C ALA A 236 -18.42 18.86 10.08
N LEU A 237 -17.56 18.85 9.05
CA LEU A 237 -16.29 19.59 9.12
C LEU A 237 -16.50 21.09 8.97
N ARG A 238 -17.42 21.48 8.09
CA ARG A 238 -17.81 22.88 7.85
C ARG A 238 -19.30 22.94 7.57
N VAL A 239 -19.95 24.01 8.03
CA VAL A 239 -21.33 24.35 7.70
C VAL A 239 -21.33 25.79 7.24
N THR A 240 -21.90 26.07 6.07
CA THR A 240 -22.03 27.46 5.57
C THR A 240 -22.94 28.27 6.48
N ASP A 241 -22.72 29.58 6.60
CA ASP A 241 -23.46 30.42 7.56
C ASP A 241 -24.98 30.42 7.33
N GLY A 242 -25.41 30.44 6.06
CA GLY A 242 -26.83 30.30 5.70
C GLY A 242 -27.44 29.00 6.23
N ALA A 243 -26.75 27.88 5.98
CA ALA A 243 -27.16 26.57 6.48
C ALA A 243 -27.20 26.52 8.02
N ARG A 244 -26.16 27.05 8.69
CA ARG A 244 -26.06 27.08 10.14
C ARG A 244 -27.22 27.86 10.76
N ARG A 245 -27.47 29.08 10.28
CA ARG A 245 -28.54 29.95 10.76
C ARG A 245 -29.91 29.27 10.67
N ARG A 246 -30.20 28.66 9.51
CA ARG A 246 -31.49 28.02 9.27
C ARG A 246 -31.70 26.76 10.11
N VAL A 247 -30.67 25.94 10.30
CA VAL A 247 -30.74 24.75 11.16
C VAL A 247 -30.94 25.14 12.62
N LEU A 248 -30.23 26.15 13.10
CA LEU A 248 -30.41 26.64 14.48
C LEU A 248 -31.78 27.30 14.68
N LYS A 249 -32.27 28.07 13.71
CA LYS A 249 -33.63 28.66 13.73
C LYS A 249 -34.72 27.58 13.82
N ALA A 250 -34.52 26.44 13.17
CA ALA A 250 -35.41 25.28 13.27
C ALA A 250 -35.26 24.47 14.59
N GLY A 251 -34.48 24.96 15.56
CA GLY A 251 -34.19 24.26 16.81
C GLY A 251 -33.27 23.06 16.67
N GLY A 252 -32.57 22.93 15.53
CA GLY A 252 -31.58 21.90 15.29
C GLY A 252 -30.24 22.15 16.00
N GLN A 253 -29.33 21.19 15.92
CA GLN A 253 -28.01 21.25 16.54
C GLN A 253 -26.92 21.01 15.49
N VAL A 254 -25.87 21.83 15.51
CA VAL A 254 -24.68 21.66 14.67
C VAL A 254 -23.49 21.32 15.57
N MET A 255 -22.88 20.16 15.35
CA MET A 255 -21.77 19.63 16.13
C MET A 255 -20.50 19.49 15.29
N THR A 256 -19.36 19.55 15.97
CA THR A 256 -18.05 19.20 15.41
C THR A 256 -17.73 17.73 15.64
N PHE A 257 -16.68 17.22 14.98
CA PHE A 257 -16.31 15.81 15.04
C PHE A 257 -15.72 15.38 16.39
N ASP A 258 -15.07 16.30 17.10
CA ASP A 258 -14.62 16.13 18.49
C ASP A 258 -15.81 16.02 19.46
N GLN A 259 -16.82 16.90 19.33
CA GLN A 259 -18.07 16.80 20.10
C GLN A 259 -18.82 15.50 19.81
N LEU A 260 -18.86 15.07 18.54
CA LEU A 260 -19.45 13.78 18.16
C LEU A 260 -18.69 12.61 18.80
N ALA A 261 -17.37 12.67 18.86
CA ALA A 261 -16.56 11.62 19.47
C ALA A 261 -16.84 11.47 20.97
N LEU A 262 -17.12 12.58 21.67
CA LEU A 262 -17.56 12.57 23.07
C LEU A 262 -18.97 11.99 23.22
N ALA A 263 -19.91 12.45 22.40
CA ALA A 263 -21.32 12.04 22.50
C ALA A 263 -21.56 10.58 22.06
N SER A 264 -20.81 10.10 21.06
CA SER A 264 -21.04 8.78 20.46
C SER A 264 -19.72 8.18 19.96
N PRO A 265 -18.83 7.71 20.85
CA PRO A 265 -17.49 7.24 20.50
C PRO A 265 -17.48 6.01 19.58
N LYS A 266 -18.55 5.21 19.61
CA LYS A 266 -18.75 4.05 18.71
C LYS A 266 -19.58 4.40 17.46
N GLY A 267 -20.11 5.62 17.34
CA GLY A 267 -20.98 6.04 16.24
C GLY A 267 -22.42 5.54 16.32
N GLN A 268 -22.89 5.17 17.52
CA GLN A 268 -24.28 4.75 17.75
C GLN A 268 -25.25 5.89 17.43
N GLY A 269 -26.43 5.57 16.90
CA GLY A 269 -27.44 6.59 16.56
C GLY A 269 -27.02 7.57 15.46
N THR A 270 -26.00 7.24 14.65
CA THR A 270 -25.54 8.11 13.55
C THR A 270 -25.97 7.61 12.17
N VAL A 271 -26.10 8.54 11.23
CA VAL A 271 -26.32 8.27 9.81
C VAL A 271 -25.20 8.94 9.03
N LEU A 272 -24.27 8.14 8.51
CA LEU A 272 -23.13 8.64 7.77
C LEU A 272 -23.50 8.92 6.30
N LEU A 273 -23.48 10.19 5.92
CA LEU A 273 -23.90 10.66 4.59
C LEU A 273 -22.71 11.17 3.76
N SER A 274 -22.91 11.28 2.45
CA SER A 274 -21.95 11.88 1.52
C SER A 274 -22.69 12.60 0.40
N GLY A 275 -22.12 13.73 -0.04
CA GLY A 275 -22.61 14.44 -1.23
C GLY A 275 -22.45 13.61 -2.52
N PRO A 276 -23.08 14.03 -3.62
CA PRO A 276 -22.97 13.35 -4.90
C PRO A 276 -21.56 13.49 -5.50
N ARG A 277 -20.76 12.42 -5.46
CA ARG A 277 -19.38 12.41 -5.98
C ARG A 277 -19.29 12.70 -7.48
N LYS A 278 -20.22 12.16 -8.26
CA LYS A 278 -20.29 12.34 -9.73
C LYS A 278 -21.08 13.59 -10.16
N GLY A 279 -21.39 14.52 -9.24
CA GLY A 279 -22.15 15.73 -9.54
C GLY A 279 -21.36 16.83 -10.26
N ARG A 280 -20.03 16.68 -10.40
CA ARG A 280 -19.15 17.67 -11.03
C ARG A 280 -19.20 17.58 -12.56
N GLU A 281 -19.03 18.72 -13.22
CA GLU A 281 -19.00 18.81 -14.68
C GLU A 281 -17.94 17.92 -15.33
N VAL A 282 -16.78 17.76 -14.69
CA VAL A 282 -15.70 16.88 -15.18
C VAL A 282 -16.22 15.46 -15.49
N TYR A 283 -17.15 14.92 -14.70
CA TYR A 283 -17.70 13.59 -14.95
C TYR A 283 -18.62 13.51 -16.17
N ARG A 284 -19.13 14.65 -16.67
CA ARG A 284 -19.89 14.71 -17.93
C ARG A 284 -19.01 14.52 -19.15
N HIS A 285 -17.71 14.79 -19.03
CA HIS A 285 -16.71 14.59 -20.08
C HIS A 285 -16.04 13.22 -20.03
N PHE A 286 -16.30 12.44 -18.99
CA PHE A 286 -15.80 11.07 -18.87
C PHE A 286 -16.76 10.08 -19.54
N GLY A 287 -16.23 8.91 -19.91
CA GLY A 287 -17.00 7.84 -20.53
C GLY A 287 -16.53 7.54 -21.94
N LYS A 288 -17.42 6.90 -22.72
CA LYS A 288 -17.19 6.56 -24.12
C LYS A 288 -16.98 7.83 -24.94
N ALA A 289 -16.12 7.81 -25.95
CA ALA A 289 -15.79 9.04 -26.68
C ALA A 289 -17.05 9.70 -27.28
N PRO A 290 -17.16 11.05 -27.29
CA PRO A 290 -18.36 11.78 -27.72
C PRO A 290 -18.84 11.52 -29.16
N GLY A 291 -18.02 10.88 -29.99
CA GLY A 291 -18.31 10.55 -31.38
C GLY A 291 -18.61 9.07 -31.62
N THR A 292 -18.68 8.23 -30.60
CA THR A 292 -19.08 6.82 -30.80
C THR A 292 -20.59 6.65 -30.70
N PRO A 293 -21.18 5.64 -31.37
CA PRO A 293 -22.61 5.38 -31.29
C PRO A 293 -23.11 5.25 -29.85
N HIS A 294 -24.27 5.86 -29.58
CA HIS A 294 -24.95 5.86 -28.27
C HIS A 294 -24.16 6.52 -27.12
N SER A 295 -23.11 7.31 -27.42
CA SER A 295 -22.41 8.09 -26.39
C SER A 295 -23.09 9.44 -26.16
N HIS A 296 -23.35 9.74 -24.89
CA HIS A 296 -23.85 11.04 -24.43
C HIS A 296 -22.77 11.87 -23.70
N THR A 297 -21.49 11.49 -23.84
CA THR A 297 -20.39 12.21 -23.22
C THR A 297 -20.27 13.62 -23.81
N LYS A 298 -20.20 14.63 -22.93
CA LYS A 298 -20.08 16.03 -23.32
C LYS A 298 -18.71 16.26 -23.97
N PRO A 299 -18.62 16.81 -25.19
CA PRO A 299 -17.33 17.16 -25.79
C PRO A 299 -16.73 18.41 -25.12
N TYR A 300 -15.41 18.56 -25.22
CA TYR A 300 -14.71 19.77 -24.80
C TYR A 300 -14.76 20.80 -25.93
N ILE A 301 -15.61 21.82 -25.76
CA ILE A 301 -15.79 22.90 -26.74
C ILE A 301 -15.40 24.24 -26.10
N ARG A 302 -14.77 25.12 -26.88
CA ARG A 302 -14.39 26.48 -26.41
C ARG A 302 -15.62 27.34 -26.11
N SER A 303 -16.64 27.24 -26.95
CA SER A 303 -17.90 27.97 -26.78
C SER A 303 -19.07 27.09 -27.25
N LYS A 304 -20.27 27.36 -26.72
CA LYS A 304 -21.48 26.62 -27.10
C LYS A 304 -22.34 27.50 -28.01
N GLY A 305 -22.65 27.02 -29.21
CA GLY A 305 -23.49 27.75 -30.16
C GLY A 305 -23.76 26.97 -31.44
N ARG A 306 -24.53 27.54 -32.37
CA ARG A 306 -24.90 26.90 -33.64
C ARG A 306 -23.68 26.47 -34.47
N LYS A 307 -22.62 27.28 -34.45
CA LYS A 307 -21.38 27.09 -35.23
C LYS A 307 -20.34 26.18 -34.56
N PHE A 308 -20.58 25.71 -33.33
CA PHE A 308 -19.59 24.93 -32.56
C PHE A 308 -20.02 23.47 -32.45
N GLU A 309 -19.30 22.56 -33.13
CA GLU A 309 -19.47 21.09 -33.08
C GLU A 309 -20.91 20.58 -33.22
N ARG A 310 -21.68 21.16 -34.15
CA ARG A 310 -23.07 20.76 -34.46
C ARG A 310 -23.30 20.29 -35.91
N ALA A 311 -22.23 20.20 -36.70
CA ALA A 311 -22.28 19.87 -38.12
C ALA A 311 -22.13 18.35 -38.35
N ARG A 312 -21.09 17.92 -39.10
CA ARG A 312 -20.82 16.52 -39.43
C ARG A 312 -20.70 15.65 -38.18
N GLY A 313 -21.30 14.47 -38.20
CA GLY A 313 -21.27 13.51 -37.09
C GLY A 313 -22.32 13.75 -35.99
N ARG A 314 -23.08 14.86 -36.05
CA ARG A 314 -24.16 15.17 -35.10
C ARG A 314 -25.55 15.18 -35.72
N ARG A 315 -25.63 15.19 -37.06
CA ARG A 315 -26.89 15.31 -37.83
C ARG A 315 -26.80 14.47 -39.09
N ALA A 316 -27.86 13.73 -39.40
CA ALA A 316 -27.91 12.86 -40.57
C ALA A 316 -27.73 13.65 -41.88
N SER A 317 -28.22 14.90 -41.94
CA SER A 317 -28.12 15.77 -43.11
C SER A 317 -26.71 16.25 -43.46
N ARG A 318 -25.70 15.95 -42.64
CA ARG A 318 -24.29 16.35 -42.88
C ARG A 318 -23.38 15.13 -42.72
N GLY A 319 -23.39 14.25 -43.71
CA GLY A 319 -22.53 13.07 -43.78
C GLY A 319 -23.05 11.87 -42.98
N TYR A 320 -23.12 11.98 -41.66
CA TYR A 320 -23.63 10.91 -40.78
C TYR A 320 -24.00 11.44 -39.39
N LYS A 321 -24.73 10.63 -38.61
CA LYS A 321 -25.03 10.85 -37.19
C LYS A 321 -24.74 9.57 -36.41
N ASN A 322 -23.94 9.71 -35.36
CA ASN A 322 -23.66 8.64 -34.39
C ASN A 322 -24.58 8.74 -33.17
#